data_AF-A0A318Z7G8-F1
#
_entry.id   AF-A0A318Z7G8-F1
#
_cell.length_a   1.000
_cell.length_b   1.000
_cell.length_c   1.000
_cell.angle_alpha   90.00
_cell.angle_beta   90.00
_cell.angle_gamma   90.00
#
_symmetry.space_group_name_H-M   'P 1'
#
loop_
_entity.id
_entity.type
_entity.pdbx_description
1 polymer ?
#
loop_
_entity_poly.entity_id
_entity_poly.type
_entity_poly.pdbx_seq_one_letter_code
_entity_poly.pdbx_strand_id
1 'polypeptide(L)'
;MKTSDDLRIWGPTRSPPVWSMIYTSRRIRIRLRLVNLSFKVTPAATSGGLTASFSAAPRAVINGQPADNQRTTNRVQHEPLSETRFEGAMTMTGRPQAARSRNGCITCKIRRVKCDEQKPECNRCVSTGRTCDGYQDGSQSPTHRSCSLRIIQHIPPGRKPPSAVPLTAAELRCLEFFHHYTLPSLGPEVGSYLLQATSSEPVIRSIALAVGSVHRSFAFFSDEDTTFTLTHYNKAIRQLVGTQQDRNLVLLACILFFCCECLQGRYRTAIQHALSGIRILQQQQVLSEASSEKAPPAVATLFHAVQNQVLEIEGMDGMDPESQPRLSPSAATLALLSQPLNITDHQRIFRQLYHRFMQIDALAEAFEMTPHDHSPARVAHEQQLLTEWFRVRADLKGWMQDFDHQIIHAWQTDPTTGSLRAKSTAILQAWKLLFDMYFRMDWPPSELAWDPFIPAYPLWSVPSTDHTGNMQGLRPSAALPSQPTFTLSLGFLTLLYICATRCRDSTIRRRALRLLETCRRREGVWDSDLAGRVARRLIEIEEHAAGLAPDAAYSPADISLDARVRSSSPQFGEGREARLRYIGGSCQSEVEPVEETILW
;
A
#
# COMPACT_ATOMS: atom_id res chain seq x y z
N MET A 1 -20.89 24.79 -63.44
CA MET A 1 -20.73 26.21 -63.05
C MET A 1 -21.81 26.54 -62.04
N LYS A 2 -21.38 26.97 -60.83
CA LYS A 2 -21.98 27.95 -59.90
C LYS A 2 -23.51 27.99 -59.72
N THR A 3 -24.11 28.17 -58.54
CA THR A 3 -23.74 28.24 -57.11
C THR A 3 -25.07 28.54 -56.38
N SER A 4 -25.12 28.24 -55.08
CA SER A 4 -25.78 29.06 -54.03
C SER A 4 -27.31 29.21 -54.06
N ASP A 5 -27.98 28.63 -53.06
CA ASP A 5 -29.16 29.26 -52.45
C ASP A 5 -28.99 29.30 -50.92
N ASP A 6 -29.15 30.51 -50.39
CA ASP A 6 -29.07 30.90 -48.98
C ASP A 6 -30.47 31.24 -48.46
N LEU A 7 -30.77 30.68 -47.27
CA LEU A 7 -31.44 31.30 -46.11
C LEU A 7 -32.91 31.78 -46.14
N ARG A 8 -33.66 31.13 -45.22
CA ARG A 8 -34.65 31.64 -44.21
C ARG A 8 -36.06 31.97 -44.71
N ILE A 9 -37.09 31.50 -43.98
CA ILE A 9 -37.96 32.36 -43.13
C ILE A 9 -38.94 31.52 -42.23
N TRP A 10 -38.93 31.84 -40.92
CA TRP A 10 -40.00 31.83 -39.87
C TRP A 10 -40.34 30.60 -38.98
N GLY A 11 -40.29 30.83 -37.66
CA GLY A 11 -40.90 30.00 -36.57
C GLY A 11 -42.33 30.47 -36.22
N PRO A 12 -42.86 30.36 -34.98
CA PRO A 12 -42.43 29.64 -33.76
C PRO A 12 -43.54 28.76 -33.10
N THR A 13 -43.17 28.05 -32.02
CA THR A 13 -43.98 27.56 -30.86
C THR A 13 -44.43 26.08 -30.73
N ARG A 14 -44.04 25.53 -29.56
CA ARG A 14 -44.66 24.52 -28.66
C ARG A 14 -44.17 23.05 -28.66
N SER A 15 -43.46 22.75 -27.57
CA SER A 15 -43.29 21.48 -26.81
C SER A 15 -42.21 20.48 -27.25
N PRO A 16 -41.37 19.96 -26.33
CA PRO A 16 -40.26 19.06 -26.66
C PRO A 16 -40.70 17.59 -26.61
N PRO A 17 -40.15 16.70 -27.46
CA PRO A 17 -40.13 15.28 -27.15
C PRO A 17 -38.90 14.97 -26.29
N VAL A 18 -39.17 14.37 -25.13
CA VAL A 18 -38.39 13.37 -24.38
C VAL A 18 -37.04 12.98 -25.00
N TRP A 19 -35.92 13.31 -24.33
CA TRP A 19 -34.58 12.79 -24.63
C TRP A 19 -33.97 12.07 -23.41
N SER A 20 -34.22 10.76 -23.34
CA SER A 20 -33.39 9.72 -22.71
C SER A 20 -32.77 8.93 -23.87
N MET A 21 -31.62 8.27 -23.89
CA MET A 21 -30.64 7.71 -22.94
C MET A 21 -29.44 7.34 -23.84
N ILE A 22 -28.20 7.50 -23.39
CA ILE A 22 -27.04 6.85 -24.03
C ILE A 22 -26.08 6.50 -22.89
N TYR A 23 -25.93 5.19 -22.66
CA TYR A 23 -25.21 4.54 -21.58
C TYR A 23 -23.83 4.04 -22.06
N THR A 24 -22.79 4.39 -21.31
CA THR A 24 -21.52 3.69 -21.25
C THR A 24 -21.34 3.18 -19.82
N SER A 25 -21.02 1.90 -19.65
CA SER A 25 -20.50 1.30 -18.42
C SER A 25 -21.11 1.57 -17.05
N ARG A 26 -22.41 1.79 -16.85
CA ARG A 26 -22.98 2.11 -15.51
C ARG A 26 -22.29 3.29 -14.78
N ARG A 27 -21.25 3.88 -15.39
CA ARG A 27 -20.32 4.93 -14.98
C ARG A 27 -20.33 5.95 -16.12
N ILE A 28 -20.90 7.13 -15.87
CA ILE A 28 -20.57 8.37 -16.59
C ILE A 28 -21.64 9.12 -17.42
N ARG A 29 -22.01 10.31 -16.89
CA ARG A 29 -22.63 11.51 -17.47
C ARG A 29 -22.31 12.82 -16.68
N ILE A 30 -21.05 13.13 -16.35
CA ILE A 30 -20.62 14.52 -16.14
C ILE A 30 -20.22 15.06 -17.51
N ARG A 31 -21.20 15.63 -18.22
CA ARG A 31 -20.94 16.34 -19.47
C ARG A 31 -20.21 17.66 -19.18
N LEU A 32 -19.04 17.81 -19.80
CA LEU A 32 -18.54 19.06 -20.41
C LEU A 32 -17.99 20.21 -19.56
N ARG A 33 -17.74 20.09 -18.25
CA ARG A 33 -16.99 21.13 -17.51
C ARG A 33 -15.64 20.71 -16.91
N LEU A 34 -15.36 19.41 -16.81
CA LEU A 34 -14.15 18.93 -16.14
C LEU A 34 -12.88 18.86 -16.98
N VAL A 35 -12.97 18.92 -18.31
CA VAL A 35 -11.79 18.80 -19.18
C VAL A 35 -11.60 20.04 -20.06
N ASN A 36 -12.68 20.77 -20.40
CA ASN A 36 -12.62 21.92 -21.32
C ASN A 36 -12.20 23.27 -20.72
N LEU A 37 -11.77 23.33 -19.45
CA LEU A 37 -11.14 24.54 -18.89
C LEU A 37 -9.61 24.54 -19.07
N SER A 38 -9.02 23.48 -19.61
CA SER A 38 -7.67 23.52 -20.16
C SER A 38 -7.78 23.81 -21.66
N PHE A 39 -7.28 24.97 -22.09
CA PHE A 39 -7.36 25.54 -23.46
C PHE A 39 -8.62 26.37 -23.81
N LYS A 40 -8.83 27.47 -23.07
CA LYS A 40 -9.29 28.74 -23.66
C LYS A 40 -8.91 29.93 -22.75
N VAL A 41 -7.62 30.10 -22.51
CA VAL A 41 -7.08 31.44 -22.27
C VAL A 41 -6.67 31.94 -23.64
N THR A 42 -7.55 32.68 -24.30
CA THR A 42 -7.14 33.61 -25.35
C THR A 42 -6.24 34.65 -24.67
N PRO A 43 -4.97 34.83 -25.07
CA PRO A 43 -4.23 35.99 -24.63
C PRO A 43 -4.90 37.21 -25.23
N ALA A 44 -5.50 38.04 -24.37
CA ALA A 44 -5.89 39.38 -24.75
C ALA A 44 -4.63 40.08 -25.29
N ALA A 45 -4.76 40.67 -26.46
CA ALA A 45 -3.74 41.46 -27.10
C ALA A 45 -3.26 42.57 -26.16
N THR A 46 -1.97 42.55 -25.82
CA THR A 46 -1.22 43.75 -25.49
C THR A 46 0.09 43.72 -26.25
N SER A 47 0.16 44.66 -27.18
CA SER A 47 1.34 45.13 -27.89
C SER A 47 2.53 45.35 -26.97
N GLY A 48 3.70 44.84 -27.37
CA GLY A 48 4.98 45.14 -26.73
C GLY A 48 6.05 44.24 -27.28
N GLY A 49 6.65 44.65 -28.40
CA GLY A 49 7.78 43.94 -28.99
C GLY A 49 8.97 43.89 -28.05
N LEU A 50 9.81 42.87 -28.22
CA LEU A 50 11.26 42.97 -28.30
C LEU A 50 11.81 41.61 -28.76
N THR A 51 12.57 41.68 -29.84
CA THR A 51 13.32 40.63 -30.50
C THR A 51 14.48 40.14 -29.63
N ALA A 52 14.69 38.83 -29.53
CA ALA A 52 16.02 38.23 -29.40
C ALA A 52 15.99 36.70 -29.61
N SER A 53 16.53 36.30 -30.75
CA SER A 53 16.93 34.96 -31.14
C SER A 53 18.26 34.55 -30.52
N PHE A 54 18.42 33.31 -30.02
CA PHE A 54 19.69 32.57 -29.90
C PHE A 54 19.34 31.07 -29.81
N SER A 55 19.57 30.24 -30.84
CA SER A 55 20.84 29.63 -31.32
C SER A 55 21.53 28.68 -30.34
N ALA A 56 21.82 27.50 -30.87
CA ALA A 56 22.39 26.32 -30.26
C ALA A 56 23.86 26.47 -29.80
N ALA A 57 24.29 25.46 -29.03
CA ALA A 57 25.58 25.21 -28.37
C ALA A 57 26.86 25.42 -29.24
N PRO A 58 28.07 25.43 -28.62
CA PRO A 58 28.83 24.16 -28.53
C PRO A 58 29.77 23.99 -27.30
N ARG A 59 30.35 22.77 -27.23
CA ARG A 59 31.35 22.20 -26.29
C ARG A 59 32.78 22.75 -26.47
N ALA A 60 33.56 22.75 -25.38
CA ALA A 60 35.02 22.44 -25.28
C ALA A 60 35.37 22.36 -23.77
N VAL A 61 36.04 21.40 -23.12
CA VAL A 61 37.20 20.51 -23.37
C VAL A 61 38.58 21.19 -23.19
N ILE A 62 39.12 21.02 -21.97
CA ILE A 62 40.50 20.60 -21.59
C ILE A 62 41.62 21.64 -21.24
N ASN A 63 42.19 21.39 -20.04
CA ASN A 63 43.57 21.53 -19.50
C ASN A 63 44.09 22.81 -18.82
N GLY A 64 44.72 22.59 -17.64
CA GLY A 64 45.93 23.30 -17.18
C GLY A 64 46.00 23.72 -15.70
N GLN A 65 46.54 22.86 -14.84
CA GLN A 65 47.14 23.20 -13.52
C GLN A 65 48.47 24.01 -13.69
N PRO A 66 49.24 24.38 -12.63
CA PRO A 66 48.97 24.69 -11.21
C PRO A 66 49.65 26.02 -10.74
N ALA A 67 49.38 26.49 -9.52
CA ALA A 67 50.36 27.29 -8.75
C ALA A 67 50.07 27.20 -7.24
N ASP A 68 51.16 27.02 -6.50
CA ASP A 68 51.28 26.75 -5.06
C ASP A 68 51.80 28.00 -4.30
N ASN A 69 51.88 27.89 -2.96
CA ASN A 69 52.54 28.75 -1.95
C ASN A 69 51.74 29.94 -1.35
N GLN A 70 51.75 30.25 -0.04
CA GLN A 70 52.46 29.71 1.14
C GLN A 70 51.98 30.38 2.45
N ARG A 71 52.13 29.65 3.58
CA ARG A 71 52.52 30.05 4.97
C ARG A 71 51.62 31.04 5.77
N THR A 72 51.37 30.83 7.08
CA THR A 72 52.28 30.71 8.25
C THR A 72 51.58 30.00 9.45
N THR A 73 52.15 28.96 10.10
CA THR A 73 52.90 28.90 11.40
C THR A 73 52.27 29.67 12.58
N ASN A 74 52.18 29.26 13.86
CA ASN A 74 52.87 28.31 14.77
C ASN A 74 52.05 28.24 16.10
N ARG A 75 51.87 27.09 16.76
CA ARG A 75 52.61 26.52 17.92
C ARG A 75 51.96 26.68 19.32
N VAL A 76 51.95 25.54 20.02
CA VAL A 76 51.53 25.13 21.37
C VAL A 76 52.28 25.84 22.52
N GLN A 77 51.67 25.99 23.73
CA GLN A 77 52.17 25.51 25.05
C GLN A 77 51.36 26.00 26.30
N HIS A 78 50.95 25.01 27.12
CA HIS A 78 50.94 24.86 28.60
C HIS A 78 50.49 25.93 29.65
N GLU A 79 49.71 25.41 30.64
CA GLU A 79 49.40 25.71 32.08
C GLU A 79 50.38 26.60 32.92
N PRO A 80 50.18 26.96 34.24
CA PRO A 80 49.21 26.47 35.29
C PRO A 80 48.64 27.47 36.38
N LEU A 81 47.79 26.95 37.32
CA LEU A 81 47.54 27.28 38.78
C LEU A 81 46.99 28.69 39.17
N SER A 82 46.19 28.98 40.22
CA SER A 82 46.03 28.47 41.61
C SER A 82 44.74 28.98 42.35
N GLU A 83 44.47 28.35 43.49
CA GLU A 83 43.45 28.43 44.58
C GLU A 83 42.98 29.79 45.19
N THR A 84 41.80 29.77 45.87
CA THR A 84 41.49 30.28 47.25
C THR A 84 40.02 29.93 47.64
N ARG A 85 39.73 29.06 48.62
CA ARG A 85 39.51 29.17 50.10
C ARG A 85 38.07 29.48 50.59
N PHE A 86 37.69 28.74 51.64
CA PHE A 86 36.37 28.49 52.28
C PHE A 86 36.15 29.31 53.57
N GLU A 87 34.90 29.37 54.07
CA GLU A 87 34.59 29.35 55.52
C GLU A 87 33.15 28.84 55.84
N GLY A 88 32.97 28.04 56.91
CA GLY A 88 31.65 27.69 57.46
C GLY A 88 31.49 26.38 58.30
N ALA A 89 31.94 26.41 59.57
CA ALA A 89 31.44 25.75 60.81
C ALA A 89 31.34 24.20 61.05
N MET A 90 32.16 23.78 62.04
CA MET A 90 32.22 22.66 63.02
C MET A 90 31.05 21.66 63.26
N THR A 91 31.37 20.36 63.42
CA THR A 91 31.56 19.65 64.73
C THR A 91 32.02 18.18 64.55
N MET A 92 32.77 17.67 65.54
CA MET A 92 33.56 16.42 65.53
C MET A 92 32.75 15.14 65.90
N THR A 93 33.10 13.99 65.32
CA THR A 93 33.66 12.80 66.03
C THR A 93 33.73 11.57 65.11
N GLY A 94 34.95 11.02 64.92
CA GLY A 94 35.16 9.72 64.25
C GLY A 94 36.50 9.65 63.51
N ARG A 95 37.42 8.79 63.96
CA ARG A 95 38.75 8.54 63.35
C ARG A 95 38.64 8.28 61.84
N PRO A 96 39.43 8.93 60.96
CA PRO A 96 39.40 8.64 59.53
C PRO A 96 40.02 7.26 59.26
N GLN A 97 39.23 6.36 58.66
CA GLN A 97 39.77 5.13 58.07
C GLN A 97 40.73 5.52 56.93
N ALA A 98 42.02 5.27 57.13
CA ALA A 98 43.04 5.54 56.12
C ALA A 98 42.67 4.81 54.80
N ALA A 99 42.60 5.57 53.71
CA ALA A 99 42.26 5.07 52.38
C ALA A 99 43.20 3.93 51.99
N ARG A 100 42.60 2.79 51.59
CA ARG A 100 43.32 1.57 51.19
C ARG A 100 44.01 1.82 49.84
N SER A 101 45.27 1.40 49.69
CA SER A 101 45.96 1.52 48.41
C SER A 101 45.30 0.58 47.38
N ARG A 102 44.86 1.16 46.27
CA ARG A 102 44.08 0.46 45.22
C ARG A 102 44.93 -0.62 44.53
N ASN A 103 46.24 -0.42 44.49
CA ASN A 103 47.19 -1.25 43.76
C ASN A 103 48.11 -2.06 44.68
N GLY A 104 47.78 -2.21 45.97
CA GLY A 104 48.60 -2.99 46.90
C GLY A 104 48.70 -4.48 46.55
N CYS A 105 49.81 -5.12 46.98
CA CYS A 105 50.02 -6.55 46.82
C CYS A 105 48.89 -7.36 47.47
N ILE A 106 48.68 -8.58 47.00
CA ILE A 106 47.56 -9.44 47.43
C ILE A 106 47.63 -9.68 48.94
N THR A 107 48.82 -9.97 49.47
CA THR A 107 49.03 -10.22 50.90
C THR A 107 48.69 -9.00 51.77
N CYS A 108 49.07 -7.77 51.36
CA CYS A 108 48.70 -6.55 52.09
C CYS A 108 47.19 -6.25 52.01
N LYS A 109 46.56 -6.53 50.86
CA LYS A 109 45.11 -6.39 50.68
C LYS A 109 44.34 -7.34 51.59
N ILE A 110 44.74 -8.61 51.67
CA ILE A 110 44.14 -9.61 52.58
C ILE A 110 44.29 -9.13 54.03
N ARG A 111 45.48 -8.65 54.40
CA ARG A 111 45.76 -8.14 55.75
C ARG A 111 45.09 -6.80 56.06
N ARG A 112 44.42 -6.17 55.09
CA ARG A 112 43.78 -4.84 55.22
C ARG A 112 44.72 -3.76 55.73
N VAL A 113 46.01 -3.85 55.37
CA VAL A 113 47.03 -2.84 55.67
C VAL A 113 47.46 -2.14 54.37
N LYS A 114 47.82 -0.86 54.44
CA LYS A 114 48.32 -0.10 53.28
C LYS A 114 49.56 -0.80 52.68
N CYS A 115 49.63 -0.98 51.37
CA CYS A 115 50.83 -1.52 50.73
C CYS A 115 51.75 -0.36 50.32
N ASP A 116 53.06 -0.59 50.33
CA ASP A 116 54.08 0.32 49.83
C ASP A 116 54.36 0.17 48.31
N GLU A 117 53.72 -0.81 47.67
CA GLU A 117 53.68 -1.00 46.20
C GLU A 117 55.02 -1.24 45.49
N GLN A 118 56.11 -1.53 46.23
CA GLN A 118 57.39 -1.93 45.64
C GLN A 118 57.33 -3.33 44.99
N LYS A 119 57.94 -3.47 43.81
CA LYS A 119 58.03 -4.71 43.03
C LYS A 119 59.49 -5.22 43.00
N PRO A 120 59.75 -6.54 43.04
CA PRO A 120 58.79 -7.64 42.92
C PRO A 120 57.99 -7.95 44.20
N GLU A 121 58.53 -7.65 45.38
CA GLU A 121 57.88 -7.86 46.68
C GLU A 121 57.80 -6.56 47.48
N CYS A 122 56.72 -6.36 48.25
CA CYS A 122 56.57 -5.16 49.07
C CYS A 122 57.36 -5.26 50.38
N ASN A 123 57.95 -4.15 50.85
CA ASN A 123 58.75 -4.16 52.08
C ASN A 123 57.91 -4.51 53.30
N ARG A 124 56.61 -4.21 53.29
CA ARG A 124 55.73 -4.55 54.42
C ARG A 124 55.49 -6.06 54.57
N CYS A 125 55.64 -6.84 53.52
CA CYS A 125 55.63 -8.31 53.60
C CYS A 125 57.00 -8.82 54.05
N VAL A 126 58.06 -8.37 53.37
CA VAL A 126 59.46 -8.77 53.64
C VAL A 126 59.90 -8.46 55.07
N SER A 127 59.70 -7.23 55.54
CA SER A 127 60.08 -6.80 56.90
C SER A 127 59.35 -7.55 58.01
N THR A 128 58.19 -8.15 57.70
CA THR A 128 57.43 -8.95 58.67
C THR A 128 57.65 -10.46 58.50
N GLY A 129 58.64 -10.86 57.68
CA GLY A 129 59.01 -12.25 57.42
C GLY A 129 57.97 -13.05 56.66
N ARG A 130 57.08 -12.40 55.91
CA ARG A 130 56.00 -13.07 55.15
C ARG A 130 56.30 -13.08 53.67
N THR A 131 56.04 -14.20 53.02
CA THR A 131 56.09 -14.33 51.56
C THR A 131 55.07 -13.35 50.94
N CYS A 132 55.52 -12.54 49.99
CA CYS A 132 54.67 -11.58 49.30
C CYS A 132 54.08 -12.25 48.05
N ASP A 133 52.76 -12.43 48.02
CA ASP A 133 52.04 -13.10 46.90
C ASP A 133 51.99 -12.23 45.61
N GLY A 134 52.82 -11.18 45.54
CA GLY A 134 52.92 -10.28 44.41
C GLY A 134 51.70 -9.38 44.20
N TYR A 135 51.68 -8.73 43.04
CA TYR A 135 50.63 -7.82 42.59
C TYR A 135 49.79 -8.52 41.52
N GLN A 136 48.47 -8.31 41.51
CA GLN A 136 47.62 -8.86 40.44
C GLN A 136 48.01 -8.21 39.10
N ASP A 137 48.60 -8.99 38.20
CA ASP A 137 48.75 -8.61 36.80
C ASP A 137 47.40 -8.77 36.09
N GLY A 138 46.97 -7.71 35.41
CA GLY A 138 45.74 -7.66 34.62
C GLY A 138 45.79 -8.47 33.32
N SER A 139 46.41 -9.65 33.33
CA SER A 139 46.50 -10.55 32.19
C SER A 139 45.61 -11.78 32.38
N GLN A 140 44.31 -11.60 32.15
CA GLN A 140 43.47 -12.71 31.68
C GLN A 140 43.17 -12.48 30.21
N SER A 141 43.82 -13.30 29.36
CA SER A 141 43.54 -13.43 27.93
C SER A 141 42.08 -13.83 27.70
N PRO A 142 41.47 -13.42 26.57
CA PRO A 142 40.04 -13.55 26.32
C PRO A 142 39.70 -15.01 25.99
N THR A 143 39.21 -15.74 26.98
CA THR A 143 38.41 -16.93 26.68
C THR A 143 37.09 -16.45 26.10
N HIS A 144 36.82 -16.86 24.85
CA HIS A 144 35.63 -16.57 24.06
C HIS A 144 34.35 -16.94 24.85
N ARG A 145 33.88 -16.04 25.72
CA ARG A 145 32.50 -16.07 26.17
C ARG A 145 31.68 -15.64 24.97
N SER A 146 31.01 -16.61 24.34
CA SER A 146 29.87 -16.33 23.49
C SER A 146 29.03 -15.27 24.20
N CYS A 147 29.00 -14.06 23.62
CA CYS A 147 28.05 -13.03 24.01
C CYS A 147 26.67 -13.57 23.60
N SER A 148 26.10 -14.44 24.44
CA SER A 148 24.67 -14.64 24.43
C SER A 148 24.10 -13.30 24.84
N LEU A 149 23.63 -12.52 23.86
CA LEU A 149 22.75 -11.39 24.09
C LEU A 149 21.62 -11.89 25.01
N ARG A 150 21.68 -11.54 26.28
CA ARG A 150 20.50 -11.66 27.14
C ARG A 150 19.65 -10.44 26.82
N ILE A 151 18.66 -10.66 25.96
CA ILE A 151 17.56 -9.70 25.82
C ILE A 151 16.87 -9.65 27.17
N ILE A 152 17.18 -8.64 27.97
CA ILE A 152 16.40 -8.32 29.17
C ILE A 152 15.11 -7.70 28.64
N GLN A 153 14.08 -8.53 28.47
CA GLN A 153 12.74 -8.02 28.22
C GLN A 153 12.28 -7.30 29.48
N HIS A 154 12.34 -5.97 29.47
CA HIS A 154 11.73 -5.14 30.50
C HIS A 154 10.21 -5.35 30.39
N ILE A 155 9.68 -6.31 31.13
CA ILE A 155 8.23 -6.46 31.32
C ILE A 155 7.88 -5.41 32.39
N PRO A 156 7.06 -4.38 32.08
CA PRO A 156 6.59 -3.46 33.10
C PRO A 156 5.91 -4.26 34.21
N PRO A 157 6.25 -4.05 35.49
CA PRO A 157 5.58 -4.73 36.60
C PRO A 157 4.16 -4.19 36.69
N GLY A 158 3.19 -4.86 36.06
CA GLY A 158 1.81 -4.37 36.04
C GLY A 158 0.74 -5.19 35.30
N ARG A 159 1.09 -6.22 34.51
CA ARG A 159 0.09 -7.18 34.02
C ARG A 159 0.51 -8.60 34.40
N LYS A 160 -0.29 -9.27 35.24
CA LYS A 160 -0.22 -10.73 35.35
C LYS A 160 -0.33 -11.27 33.92
N PRO A 161 0.59 -12.14 33.45
CA PRO A 161 0.40 -12.77 32.15
C PRO A 161 -0.98 -13.42 32.20
N PRO A 162 -1.85 -13.18 31.19
CA PRO A 162 -3.12 -13.89 31.12
C PRO A 162 -2.79 -15.38 31.25
N SER A 163 -3.53 -16.10 32.10
CA SER A 163 -3.40 -17.55 32.23
C SER A 163 -3.36 -18.12 30.82
N ALA A 164 -2.21 -18.69 30.42
CA ALA A 164 -2.03 -19.19 29.08
C ALA A 164 -3.07 -20.30 28.89
N VAL A 165 -4.12 -20.00 28.11
CA VAL A 165 -5.11 -21.00 27.76
C VAL A 165 -4.35 -22.10 27.03
N PRO A 166 -4.34 -23.34 27.53
CA PRO A 166 -3.60 -24.42 26.87
C PRO A 166 -4.22 -24.63 25.49
N LEU A 167 -3.43 -24.35 24.44
CA LEU A 167 -3.82 -24.60 23.06
C LEU A 167 -3.52 -26.06 22.71
N THR A 168 -4.43 -26.69 22.00
CA THR A 168 -4.19 -28.00 21.37
C THR A 168 -3.09 -27.89 20.31
N ALA A 169 -2.48 -29.02 19.95
CA ALA A 169 -1.46 -29.04 18.89
C ALA A 169 -2.00 -28.53 17.54
N ALA A 170 -3.29 -28.75 17.25
CA ALA A 170 -3.94 -28.24 16.04
C ALA A 170 -4.12 -26.71 16.09
N GLU A 171 -4.60 -26.18 17.22
CA GLU A 171 -4.74 -24.74 17.43
C GLU A 171 -3.38 -24.03 17.34
N LEU A 172 -2.35 -24.58 17.97
CA LEU A 172 -1.00 -24.01 17.94
C LEU A 172 -0.48 -23.90 16.50
N ARG A 173 -0.58 -24.97 15.71
CA ARG A 173 -0.15 -24.95 14.29
C ARG A 173 -0.90 -23.91 13.46
N CYS A 174 -2.21 -23.78 13.66
CA CYS A 174 -3.01 -22.79 12.91
C CYS A 174 -2.66 -21.36 13.34
N LEU A 175 -2.45 -21.13 14.63
CA LEU A 175 -2.06 -19.83 15.16
C LEU A 175 -0.64 -19.42 14.71
N GLU A 176 0.31 -20.36 14.73
CA GLU A 176 1.65 -20.16 14.18
C GLU A 176 1.60 -19.80 12.68
N PHE A 177 0.79 -20.53 11.91
CA PHE A 177 0.59 -20.22 10.49
C PHE A 177 -0.03 -18.84 10.29
N PHE A 178 -1.03 -18.49 11.10
CA PHE A 178 -1.63 -17.16 11.11
C PHE A 178 -0.59 -16.06 11.38
N HIS A 179 0.23 -16.22 12.42
CA HIS A 179 1.27 -15.25 12.78
C HIS A 179 2.35 -15.12 11.71
N HIS A 180 2.80 -16.23 11.11
CA HIS A 180 3.93 -16.22 10.18
C HIS A 180 3.55 -15.85 8.75
N TYR A 181 2.34 -16.21 8.29
CA TYR A 181 1.94 -16.04 6.89
C TYR A 181 0.76 -15.08 6.71
N THR A 182 -0.16 -14.98 7.68
CA THR A 182 -1.34 -14.11 7.51
C THR A 182 -1.08 -12.68 7.96
N LEU A 183 -0.48 -12.48 9.14
CA LEU A 183 -0.22 -11.13 9.64
C LEU A 183 0.66 -10.28 8.70
N PRO A 184 1.76 -10.82 8.11
CA PRO A 184 2.57 -10.03 7.16
C PRO A 184 1.78 -9.60 5.92
N SER A 185 0.81 -10.40 5.49
CA SER A 185 -0.06 -10.13 4.35
C SER A 185 -1.04 -8.96 4.58
N LEU A 186 -1.24 -8.55 5.84
CA LEU A 186 -2.07 -7.41 6.25
C LEU A 186 -1.25 -6.11 6.45
N GLY A 187 0.07 -6.18 6.33
CA GLY A 187 0.99 -5.08 6.57
C GLY A 187 1.50 -5.03 8.02
N PRO A 188 2.70 -4.46 8.26
CA PRO A 188 3.40 -4.55 9.54
C PRO A 188 2.65 -3.86 10.69
N GLU A 189 2.04 -2.71 10.43
CA GLU A 189 1.34 -1.94 11.45
C GLU A 189 0.09 -2.68 11.94
N VAL A 190 -0.81 -3.07 11.04
CA VAL A 190 -2.01 -3.86 11.40
C VAL A 190 -1.63 -5.22 11.98
N GLY A 191 -0.59 -5.85 11.43
CA GLY A 191 -0.03 -7.09 11.94
C GLY A 191 0.35 -7.00 13.42
N SER A 192 0.96 -5.88 13.84
CA SER A 192 1.34 -5.66 15.25
C SER A 192 0.13 -5.55 16.19
N TYR A 193 -0.94 -4.85 15.76
CA TYR A 193 -2.18 -4.75 16.54
C TYR A 193 -2.87 -6.11 16.67
N LEU A 194 -3.00 -6.84 15.56
CA LEU A 194 -3.61 -8.17 15.55
C LEU A 194 -2.78 -9.19 16.34
N LEU A 195 -1.45 -9.11 16.30
CA LEU A 195 -0.59 -9.97 17.11
C LEU A 195 -0.88 -9.80 18.60
N GLN A 196 -0.96 -8.55 19.07
CA GLN A 196 -1.30 -8.26 20.46
C GLN A 196 -2.73 -8.73 20.79
N ALA A 197 -3.69 -8.42 19.92
CA ALA A 197 -5.09 -8.78 20.11
C ALA A 197 -5.33 -10.30 20.10
N THR A 198 -4.59 -11.09 19.31
CA THR A 198 -4.68 -12.56 19.39
C THR A 198 -4.25 -13.11 20.76
N SER A 199 -3.40 -12.38 21.48
CA SER A 199 -2.93 -12.78 22.80
C SER A 199 -3.85 -12.30 23.92
N SER A 200 -4.44 -11.11 23.81
CA SER A 200 -5.33 -10.57 24.84
C SER A 200 -6.80 -10.96 24.66
N GLU A 201 -7.30 -11.01 23.43
CA GLU A 201 -8.75 -11.05 23.16
C GLU A 201 -9.23 -12.43 22.69
N PRO A 202 -10.20 -13.07 23.38
CA PRO A 202 -10.69 -14.39 23.03
C PRO A 202 -11.40 -14.45 21.67
N VAL A 203 -12.12 -13.39 21.30
CA VAL A 203 -12.78 -13.24 20.00
C VAL A 203 -11.74 -13.32 18.89
N ILE A 204 -10.72 -12.45 18.94
CA ILE A 204 -9.68 -12.32 17.91
C ILE A 204 -8.87 -13.60 17.81
N ARG A 205 -8.53 -14.24 18.93
CA ARG A 205 -7.86 -15.54 18.93
C ARG A 205 -8.69 -16.61 18.23
N SER A 206 -9.99 -16.68 18.51
CA SER A 206 -10.88 -17.70 17.91
C SER A 206 -10.97 -17.53 16.40
N ILE A 207 -11.18 -16.31 15.89
CA ILE A 207 -11.23 -16.09 14.44
C ILE A 207 -9.84 -16.22 13.79
N ALA A 208 -8.76 -15.83 14.46
CA ALA A 208 -7.39 -16.03 13.95
C ALA A 208 -7.04 -17.51 13.75
N LEU A 209 -7.52 -18.40 14.62
CA LEU A 209 -7.38 -19.85 14.45
C LEU A 209 -8.10 -20.36 13.20
N ALA A 210 -9.34 -19.90 12.97
CA ALA A 210 -10.09 -20.23 11.77
C ALA A 210 -9.38 -19.70 10.50
N VAL A 211 -8.93 -18.44 10.51
CA VAL A 211 -8.15 -17.84 9.41
C VAL A 211 -6.86 -18.62 9.16
N GLY A 212 -6.13 -19.00 10.21
CA GLY A 212 -4.91 -19.81 10.09
C GLY A 212 -5.16 -21.17 9.45
N SER A 213 -6.27 -21.83 9.81
CA SER A 213 -6.72 -23.09 9.21
C SER A 213 -6.99 -22.94 7.70
N VAL A 214 -7.84 -21.98 7.31
CA VAL A 214 -8.20 -21.77 5.90
C VAL A 214 -7.04 -21.29 5.06
N HIS A 215 -6.18 -20.41 5.60
CA HIS A 215 -5.03 -19.91 4.87
C HIS A 215 -4.01 -21.04 4.64
N ARG A 216 -3.82 -21.93 5.63
CA ARG A 216 -2.97 -23.10 5.46
C ARG A 216 -3.49 -24.04 4.38
N SER A 217 -4.79 -24.34 4.40
CA SER A 217 -5.43 -25.15 3.37
C SER A 217 -5.28 -24.51 1.98
N PHE A 218 -5.51 -23.20 1.88
CA PHE A 218 -5.31 -22.43 0.65
C PHE A 218 -3.87 -22.49 0.13
N ALA A 219 -2.87 -22.29 1.00
CA ALA A 219 -1.46 -22.24 0.60
C ALA A 219 -0.87 -23.61 0.19
N PHE A 220 -1.40 -24.71 0.75
CA PHE A 220 -0.87 -26.05 0.49
C PHE A 220 -1.81 -26.94 -0.33
N PHE A 221 -2.96 -26.44 -0.78
CA PHE A 221 -4.02 -27.25 -1.41
C PHE A 221 -4.38 -28.49 -0.59
N SER A 222 -4.30 -28.41 0.74
CA SER A 222 -4.72 -29.50 1.62
C SER A 222 -6.23 -29.43 1.83
N ASP A 223 -6.86 -30.57 2.07
CA ASP A 223 -8.26 -30.59 2.52
C ASP A 223 -8.42 -29.65 3.71
N GLU A 224 -9.35 -28.71 3.59
CA GLU A 224 -9.71 -27.84 4.69
C GLU A 224 -10.34 -28.69 5.78
N ASP A 225 -9.84 -28.59 7.02
CA ASP A 225 -10.59 -29.08 8.18
C ASP A 225 -11.76 -28.13 8.44
N THR A 226 -12.79 -28.28 7.61
CA THR A 226 -14.01 -27.45 7.63
C THR A 226 -14.68 -27.49 9.00
N THR A 227 -14.58 -28.62 9.72
CA THR A 227 -15.14 -28.76 11.06
C THR A 227 -14.37 -27.89 12.06
N PHE A 228 -13.03 -27.95 12.04
CA PHE A 228 -12.19 -27.08 12.86
C PHE A 228 -12.43 -25.60 12.54
N THR A 229 -12.40 -25.23 11.26
CA THR A 229 -12.63 -23.85 10.82
C THR A 229 -13.99 -23.33 11.29
N LEU A 230 -15.09 -24.06 10.99
CA LEU A 230 -16.44 -23.66 11.35
C LEU A 230 -16.63 -23.59 12.87
N THR A 231 -16.00 -24.49 13.63
CA THR A 231 -16.05 -24.48 15.09
C THR A 231 -15.47 -23.18 15.66
N HIS A 232 -14.27 -22.80 15.21
CA HIS A 232 -13.60 -21.59 15.67
C HIS A 232 -14.24 -20.30 15.14
N TYR A 233 -14.72 -20.31 13.90
CA TYR A 233 -15.50 -19.23 13.28
C TYR A 233 -16.78 -18.95 14.09
N ASN A 234 -17.60 -19.96 14.35
CA ASN A 234 -18.84 -19.84 15.12
C ASN A 234 -18.58 -19.53 16.60
N LYS A 235 -17.44 -19.97 17.16
CA LYS A 235 -17.00 -19.58 18.50
C LYS A 235 -16.73 -18.07 18.58
N ALA A 236 -16.07 -17.50 17.58
CA ALA A 236 -15.82 -16.05 17.51
C ALA A 236 -17.13 -15.25 17.40
N ILE A 237 -18.07 -15.68 16.56
CA ILE A 237 -19.40 -15.05 16.45
C ILE A 237 -20.13 -15.06 17.79
N ARG A 238 -20.21 -16.21 18.46
CA ARG A 238 -20.88 -16.32 19.77
C ARG A 238 -20.25 -15.41 20.82
N GLN A 239 -18.92 -15.26 20.80
CA GLN A 239 -18.21 -14.36 21.72
C GLN A 239 -18.49 -12.87 21.42
N LEU A 240 -18.73 -12.51 20.15
CA LEU A 240 -19.13 -11.16 19.76
C LEU A 240 -20.58 -10.82 20.15
N VAL A 241 -21.51 -11.78 20.00
CA VAL A 241 -22.96 -11.55 20.16
C VAL A 241 -23.40 -11.41 21.63
N GLY A 242 -22.54 -11.70 22.61
CA GLY A 242 -22.94 -11.79 24.02
C GLY A 242 -22.58 -10.61 24.94
N THR A 243 -21.86 -9.58 24.48
CA THR A 243 -21.27 -8.54 25.36
C THR A 243 -21.15 -7.19 24.66
N GLN A 244 -21.18 -6.07 25.40
CA GLN A 244 -20.76 -4.79 24.82
C GLN A 244 -19.28 -4.87 24.49
N GLN A 245 -18.97 -4.87 23.20
CA GLN A 245 -17.61 -4.98 22.70
C GLN A 245 -17.04 -3.61 22.39
N ASP A 246 -15.74 -3.47 22.62
CA ASP A 246 -14.98 -2.34 22.09
C ASP A 246 -15.14 -2.29 20.56
N ARG A 247 -15.51 -1.12 20.03
CA ARG A 247 -15.66 -0.90 18.59
C ARG A 247 -14.39 -1.28 17.82
N ASN A 248 -13.22 -1.02 18.39
CA ASN A 248 -11.94 -1.37 17.77
C ASN A 248 -11.72 -2.89 17.72
N LEU A 249 -12.20 -3.64 18.73
CA LEU A 249 -12.20 -5.10 18.70
C LEU A 249 -13.07 -5.63 17.56
N VAL A 250 -14.28 -5.07 17.41
CA VAL A 250 -15.21 -5.47 16.34
C VAL A 250 -14.59 -5.20 14.96
N LEU A 251 -13.91 -4.06 14.78
CA LEU A 251 -13.18 -3.75 13.54
C LEU A 251 -12.09 -4.79 13.20
N LEU A 252 -11.28 -5.18 14.19
CA LEU A 252 -10.27 -6.22 13.99
C LEU A 252 -10.92 -7.57 13.64
N ALA A 253 -12.03 -7.92 14.29
CA ALA A 253 -12.79 -9.13 13.98
C ALA A 253 -13.35 -9.09 12.54
N CYS A 254 -13.95 -7.97 12.11
CA CYS A 254 -14.45 -7.79 10.74
C CYS A 254 -13.35 -8.02 9.69
N ILE A 255 -12.13 -7.51 9.89
CA ILE A 255 -11.00 -7.76 8.98
C ILE A 255 -10.66 -9.25 8.91
N LEU A 256 -10.64 -9.94 10.06
CA LEU A 256 -10.31 -11.36 10.09
C LEU A 256 -11.41 -12.25 9.49
N PHE A 257 -12.68 -11.91 9.73
CA PHE A 257 -13.81 -12.54 9.05
C PHE A 257 -13.76 -12.30 7.55
N PHE A 258 -13.50 -11.07 7.10
CA PHE A 258 -13.27 -10.74 5.69
C PHE A 258 -12.17 -11.62 5.09
N CYS A 259 -11.02 -11.75 5.75
CA CYS A 259 -9.93 -12.62 5.28
C CYS A 259 -10.35 -14.10 5.18
N CYS A 260 -11.07 -14.60 6.20
CA CYS A 260 -11.56 -15.98 6.23
C CYS A 260 -12.48 -16.26 5.03
N GLU A 261 -13.46 -15.39 4.79
CA GLU A 261 -14.41 -15.54 3.70
C GLU A 261 -13.75 -15.37 2.32
N CYS A 262 -12.81 -14.41 2.18
CA CYS A 262 -12.00 -14.27 0.98
C CYS A 262 -11.21 -15.54 0.68
N LEU A 263 -10.54 -16.15 1.67
CA LEU A 263 -9.76 -17.39 1.49
C LEU A 263 -10.63 -18.59 1.14
N GLN A 264 -11.88 -18.61 1.61
CA GLN A 264 -12.87 -19.64 1.27
C GLN A 264 -13.58 -19.38 -0.07
N GLY A 265 -13.37 -18.22 -0.70
CA GLY A 265 -14.03 -17.83 -1.95
C GLY A 265 -15.49 -17.41 -1.78
N ARG A 266 -15.90 -17.01 -0.57
CA ARG A 266 -17.25 -16.53 -0.24
C ARG A 266 -17.30 -15.01 -0.25
N TYR A 267 -17.15 -14.42 -1.44
CA TYR A 267 -16.94 -12.98 -1.60
C TYR A 267 -18.12 -12.13 -1.14
N ARG A 268 -19.35 -12.61 -1.32
CA ARG A 268 -20.56 -11.91 -0.85
C ARG A 268 -20.53 -11.69 0.66
N THR A 269 -20.24 -12.74 1.43
CA THR A 269 -20.11 -12.67 2.90
C THR A 269 -18.88 -11.85 3.30
N ALA A 270 -17.77 -11.97 2.56
CA ALA A 270 -16.60 -11.11 2.78
C ALA A 270 -16.98 -9.62 2.68
N ILE A 271 -17.65 -9.22 1.61
CA ILE A 271 -18.11 -7.83 1.41
C ILE A 271 -19.02 -7.39 2.56
N GLN A 272 -19.93 -8.23 3.05
CA GLN A 272 -20.76 -7.89 4.21
C GLN A 272 -19.94 -7.55 5.48
N HIS A 273 -18.86 -8.31 5.74
CA HIS A 273 -17.94 -8.00 6.85
C HIS A 273 -17.18 -6.70 6.62
N ALA A 274 -16.78 -6.42 5.37
CA ALA A 274 -16.15 -5.17 5.00
C ALA A 274 -17.08 -3.96 5.24
N LEU A 275 -18.31 -4.02 4.73
CA LEU A 275 -19.30 -2.94 4.87
C LEU A 275 -19.66 -2.68 6.34
N SER A 276 -19.81 -3.75 7.13
CA SER A 276 -20.04 -3.63 8.57
C SER A 276 -18.92 -2.87 9.28
N GLY A 277 -17.65 -3.17 8.95
CA GLY A 277 -16.51 -2.45 9.52
C GLY A 277 -16.37 -1.02 9.01
N ILE A 278 -16.63 -0.76 7.72
CA ILE A 278 -16.64 0.59 7.14
C ILE A 278 -17.67 1.48 7.85
N ARG A 279 -18.87 0.93 8.12
CA ARG A 279 -19.92 1.64 8.85
C ARG A 279 -19.47 2.05 10.26
N ILE A 280 -18.83 1.13 10.99
CA ILE A 280 -18.28 1.42 12.32
C ILE A 280 -17.21 2.52 12.25
N LEU A 281 -16.32 2.48 11.26
CA LEU A 281 -15.31 3.54 11.06
C LEU A 281 -15.93 4.91 10.75
N GLN A 282 -16.98 4.95 9.92
CA GLN A 282 -17.69 6.18 9.61
C GLN A 282 -18.37 6.77 10.85
N GLN A 283 -18.95 5.93 11.71
CA GLN A 283 -19.51 6.36 12.99
C GLN A 283 -18.45 6.94 13.94
N GLN A 284 -17.19 6.48 13.84
CA GLN A 284 -16.07 7.02 14.62
C GLN A 284 -15.50 8.34 14.06
N GLN A 285 -15.92 8.81 12.88
CA GLN A 285 -15.35 10.04 12.28
C GLN A 285 -15.60 11.30 13.12
N VAL A 286 -16.71 11.34 13.87
CA VAL A 286 -17.07 12.47 14.75
C VAL A 286 -16.20 12.51 16.02
N LEU A 287 -15.48 11.42 16.32
CA LEU A 287 -14.65 11.33 17.51
C LEU A 287 -13.33 12.11 17.35
N SER A 288 -12.91 12.74 18.44
CA SER A 288 -11.58 13.37 18.56
C SER A 288 -10.47 12.37 18.23
N GLU A 289 -9.39 12.84 17.59
CA GLU A 289 -8.24 12.01 17.22
C GLU A 289 -7.56 11.33 18.41
N ALA A 290 -7.64 11.94 19.60
CA ALA A 290 -7.09 11.37 20.82
C ALA A 290 -8.02 10.34 21.50
N SER A 291 -9.21 10.08 20.96
CA SER A 291 -10.17 9.15 21.56
C SER A 291 -9.69 7.71 21.45
N SER A 292 -9.66 7.00 22.58
CA SER A 292 -9.39 5.55 22.61
C SER A 292 -10.43 4.73 21.84
N GLU A 293 -11.62 5.29 21.59
CA GLU A 293 -12.69 4.66 20.82
C GLU A 293 -12.51 4.80 19.30
N LYS A 294 -11.53 5.61 18.85
CA LYS A 294 -11.23 5.79 17.43
C LYS A 294 -10.28 4.69 16.96
N ALA A 295 -10.53 4.16 15.76
CA ALA A 295 -9.65 3.13 15.20
C ALA A 295 -8.23 3.66 14.98
N PRO A 296 -7.21 2.83 15.24
CA PRO A 296 -5.84 3.16 14.85
C PRO A 296 -5.73 3.49 13.36
N PRO A 297 -4.89 4.46 12.95
CA PRO A 297 -4.75 4.87 11.54
C PRO A 297 -4.44 3.72 10.58
N ALA A 298 -3.67 2.73 11.03
CA ALA A 298 -3.35 1.52 10.27
C ALA A 298 -4.59 0.68 9.95
N VAL A 299 -5.48 0.52 10.94
CA VAL A 299 -6.74 -0.23 10.79
C VAL A 299 -7.67 0.52 9.84
N ALA A 300 -7.82 1.83 10.00
CA ALA A 300 -8.61 2.67 9.09
C ALA A 300 -8.07 2.59 7.64
N THR A 301 -6.75 2.65 7.46
CA THR A 301 -6.10 2.53 6.14
C THR A 301 -6.37 1.17 5.49
N LEU A 302 -6.41 0.09 6.27
CA LEU A 302 -6.74 -1.24 5.75
C LEU A 302 -8.21 -1.30 5.28
N PHE A 303 -9.13 -0.73 6.03
CA PHE A 303 -10.53 -0.64 5.59
C PHE A 303 -10.72 0.26 4.38
N HIS A 304 -9.94 1.33 4.22
CA HIS A 304 -9.93 2.11 2.99
C HIS A 304 -9.49 1.25 1.79
N ALA A 305 -8.46 0.41 1.96
CA ALA A 305 -8.03 -0.52 0.92
C ALA A 305 -9.12 -1.56 0.58
N VAL A 306 -9.80 -2.09 1.60
CA VAL A 306 -10.94 -3.01 1.39
C VAL A 306 -12.11 -2.30 0.70
N GLN A 307 -12.44 -1.07 1.09
CA GLN A 307 -13.49 -0.28 0.44
C GLN A 307 -13.19 -0.05 -1.04
N ASN A 308 -11.92 0.23 -1.39
CA ASN A 308 -11.52 0.35 -2.79
C ASN A 308 -11.82 -0.92 -3.58
N GLN A 309 -11.46 -2.09 -3.04
CA GLN A 309 -11.73 -3.37 -3.72
C GLN A 309 -13.23 -3.62 -3.91
N VAL A 310 -14.07 -3.22 -2.94
CA VAL A 310 -15.54 -3.29 -3.09
C VAL A 310 -16.01 -2.37 -4.22
N LEU A 311 -15.51 -1.12 -4.30
CA LEU A 311 -15.83 -0.18 -5.38
C LEU A 311 -15.31 -0.63 -6.75
N GLU A 312 -14.16 -1.29 -6.79
CA GLU A 312 -13.57 -1.83 -8.02
C GLU A 312 -14.43 -2.94 -8.63
N ILE A 313 -15.00 -3.82 -7.80
CA ILE A 313 -15.75 -5.00 -8.26
C ILE A 313 -17.25 -4.72 -8.35
N GLU A 314 -17.87 -4.26 -7.27
CA GLU A 314 -19.33 -4.13 -7.16
C GLU A 314 -19.83 -2.70 -7.41
N GLY A 315 -18.94 -1.70 -7.41
CA GLY A 315 -19.32 -0.29 -7.50
C GLY A 315 -20.17 0.19 -6.31
N MET A 316 -20.93 1.27 -6.51
CA MET A 316 -21.81 1.84 -5.48
C MET A 316 -23.00 0.93 -5.14
N ASP A 317 -23.47 0.13 -6.10
CA ASP A 317 -24.58 -0.81 -5.91
C ASP A 317 -24.24 -1.93 -4.92
N GLY A 318 -22.95 -2.26 -4.79
CA GLY A 318 -22.45 -3.21 -3.81
C GLY A 318 -22.40 -2.70 -2.37
N MET A 319 -22.73 -1.42 -2.13
CA MET A 319 -22.64 -0.79 -0.81
C MET A 319 -24.01 -0.42 -0.27
N ASP A 320 -24.22 -0.66 1.03
CA ASP A 320 -25.38 -0.12 1.71
C ASP A 320 -25.26 1.42 1.87
N PRO A 321 -26.37 2.18 1.89
CA PRO A 321 -26.34 3.64 1.92
C PRO A 321 -25.57 4.26 3.09
N GLU A 322 -25.48 3.57 4.23
CA GLU A 322 -24.73 4.06 5.38
C GLU A 322 -23.23 3.95 5.13
N SER A 323 -22.79 2.85 4.50
CA SER A 323 -21.40 2.54 4.16
C SER A 323 -20.84 3.27 2.94
N GLN A 324 -21.69 3.90 2.12
CA GLN A 324 -21.29 4.60 0.90
C GLN A 324 -20.30 5.74 1.18
N PRO A 325 -19.39 6.03 0.23
CA PRO A 325 -18.45 7.13 0.36
C PRO A 325 -19.19 8.47 0.49
N ARG A 326 -18.59 9.42 1.20
CA ARG A 326 -19.12 10.77 1.36
C ARG A 326 -18.05 11.79 0.97
N LEU A 327 -18.48 12.88 0.34
CA LEU A 327 -17.63 14.02 0.06
C LEU A 327 -17.29 14.76 1.36
N SER A 328 -16.17 14.42 1.97
CA SER A 328 -15.52 15.23 3.00
C SER A 328 -14.51 16.18 2.35
N PRO A 329 -14.33 17.44 2.81
CA PRO A 329 -13.26 18.30 2.31
C PRO A 329 -11.90 17.68 2.64
N SER A 330 -11.01 17.54 1.65
CA SER A 330 -9.67 17.00 1.90
C SER A 330 -8.85 17.94 2.78
N ALA A 331 -8.23 17.42 3.85
CA ALA A 331 -7.01 18.01 4.38
C ALA A 331 -5.94 17.91 3.29
N ALA A 332 -5.12 18.95 3.10
CA ALA A 332 -4.17 19.02 1.99
C ALA A 332 -3.08 17.94 2.12
N THR A 333 -3.15 16.88 1.30
CA THR A 333 -2.12 15.83 1.18
C THR A 333 -0.75 16.42 0.80
N LEU A 334 -0.76 17.57 0.10
CA LEU A 334 0.41 18.30 -0.38
C LEU A 334 1.37 18.80 0.69
N ALA A 335 0.95 18.92 1.96
CA ALA A 335 1.88 19.29 3.03
C ALA A 335 3.04 18.27 3.17
N LEU A 336 2.80 17.00 2.78
CA LEU A 336 3.74 15.89 2.89
C LEU A 336 4.74 15.77 1.74
N LEU A 337 4.51 16.39 0.57
CA LEU A 337 5.41 16.32 -0.59
C LEU A 337 6.60 17.30 -0.48
N SER A 338 6.80 17.93 0.68
CA SER A 338 7.82 18.95 0.92
C SER A 338 9.15 18.40 1.47
N GLN A 339 9.27 17.08 1.65
CA GLN A 339 10.43 16.40 2.23
C GLN A 339 10.88 15.23 1.33
N PRO A 340 12.15 14.77 1.40
CA PRO A 340 12.58 13.59 0.67
C PRO A 340 11.84 12.35 1.18
N LEU A 341 10.92 11.85 0.37
CA LEU A 341 10.09 10.71 0.72
C LEU A 341 10.85 9.40 0.48
N ASN A 342 10.68 8.41 1.35
CA ASN A 342 11.15 7.04 1.11
C ASN A 342 10.06 6.21 0.37
N ILE A 343 10.38 4.98 -0.04
CA ILE A 343 9.42 4.15 -0.79
C ILE A 343 8.16 3.81 0.02
N THR A 344 8.30 3.63 1.33
CA THR A 344 7.18 3.36 2.25
C THR A 344 6.25 4.56 2.33
N ASP A 345 6.81 5.78 2.35
CA ASP A 345 6.03 7.01 2.32
C ASP A 345 5.26 7.15 1.01
N HIS A 346 5.91 6.87 -0.12
CA HIS A 346 5.24 6.86 -1.42
C HIS A 346 4.09 5.86 -1.47
N GLN A 347 4.27 4.66 -0.93
CA GLN A 347 3.20 3.67 -0.84
C GLN A 347 2.05 4.15 0.03
N ARG A 348 2.34 4.77 1.18
CA ARG A 348 1.32 5.30 2.08
C ARG A 348 0.53 6.43 1.44
N ILE A 349 1.21 7.41 0.82
CA ILE A 349 0.59 8.55 0.15
C ILE A 349 -0.23 8.07 -1.04
N PHE A 350 0.31 7.18 -1.87
CA PHE A 350 -0.43 6.61 -3.00
C PHE A 350 -1.70 5.89 -2.54
N ARG A 351 -1.66 5.10 -1.46
CA ARG A 351 -2.85 4.44 -0.92
C ARG A 351 -3.95 5.44 -0.54
N GLN A 352 -3.59 6.58 0.06
CA GLN A 352 -4.54 7.63 0.43
C GLN A 352 -5.13 8.31 -0.81
N LEU A 353 -4.28 8.67 -1.78
CA LEU A 353 -4.71 9.30 -3.04
C LEU A 353 -5.57 8.35 -3.88
N TYR A 354 -5.19 7.08 -3.96
CA TYR A 354 -5.93 6.04 -4.66
C TYR A 354 -7.31 5.83 -4.05
N HIS A 355 -7.39 5.74 -2.72
CA HIS A 355 -8.66 5.67 -2.01
C HIS A 355 -9.56 6.86 -2.34
N ARG A 356 -9.00 8.07 -2.28
CA ARG A 356 -9.77 9.28 -2.57
C ARG A 356 -10.25 9.32 -4.01
N PHE A 357 -9.39 8.92 -4.95
CA PHE A 357 -9.76 8.77 -6.36
C PHE A 357 -10.94 7.80 -6.53
N MET A 358 -10.88 6.62 -5.92
CA MET A 358 -11.95 5.63 -6.01
C MET A 358 -13.28 6.14 -5.44
N GLN A 359 -13.25 6.89 -4.33
CA GLN A 359 -14.47 7.50 -3.78
C GLN A 359 -15.08 8.53 -4.73
N ILE A 360 -14.26 9.38 -5.35
CA ILE A 360 -14.75 10.40 -6.27
C ILE A 360 -15.29 9.77 -7.56
N ASP A 361 -14.62 8.74 -8.09
CA ASP A 361 -15.07 7.99 -9.27
C ASP A 361 -16.47 7.39 -9.02
N ALA A 362 -16.64 6.73 -7.88
CA ALA A 362 -17.90 6.12 -7.47
C ALA A 362 -19.03 7.15 -7.22
N LEU A 363 -18.70 8.30 -6.64
CA LEU A 363 -19.67 9.37 -6.42
C LEU A 363 -20.06 10.09 -7.71
N ALA A 364 -19.11 10.29 -8.62
CA ALA A 364 -19.38 10.80 -9.95
C ALA A 364 -20.35 9.85 -10.66
N GLU A 365 -20.06 8.54 -10.67
CA GLU A 365 -20.95 7.50 -11.21
C GLU A 365 -22.38 7.62 -10.65
N ALA A 366 -22.53 7.64 -9.33
CA ALA A 366 -23.84 7.74 -8.70
C ALA A 366 -24.57 9.06 -9.05
N PHE A 367 -23.85 10.18 -9.10
CA PHE A 367 -24.40 11.49 -9.45
C PHE A 367 -24.99 11.49 -10.87
N GLU A 368 -24.43 10.74 -11.78
CA GLU A 368 -24.80 10.74 -13.19
C GLU A 368 -26.03 9.89 -13.48
N MET A 369 -26.23 8.87 -12.66
CA MET A 369 -27.44 8.04 -12.68
C MET A 369 -28.65 8.80 -12.12
N THR A 370 -28.46 9.88 -11.37
CA THR A 370 -29.57 10.72 -10.90
C THR A 370 -30.10 11.61 -12.03
N PRO A 371 -31.44 11.73 -12.19
CA PRO A 371 -32.05 12.54 -13.25
C PRO A 371 -31.53 13.98 -13.27
N HIS A 372 -31.24 14.49 -14.47
CA HIS A 372 -30.81 15.88 -14.63
C HIS A 372 -31.93 16.83 -14.20
N ASP A 373 -31.73 17.50 -13.06
CA ASP A 373 -32.48 18.68 -12.68
C ASP A 373 -31.56 19.91 -12.70
N HIS A 374 -32.14 21.10 -12.81
CA HIS A 374 -31.39 22.35 -12.69
C HIS A 374 -31.44 22.88 -11.25
N SER A 375 -31.58 22.00 -10.26
CA SER A 375 -31.69 22.43 -8.87
C SER A 375 -30.37 23.06 -8.40
N PRO A 376 -30.42 24.15 -7.60
CA PRO A 376 -29.22 24.74 -7.02
C PRO A 376 -28.39 23.72 -6.22
N ALA A 377 -29.05 22.77 -5.57
CA ALA A 377 -28.40 21.70 -4.80
C ALA A 377 -27.58 20.76 -5.70
N ARG A 378 -28.13 20.33 -6.85
CA ARG A 378 -27.41 19.49 -7.81
C ARG A 378 -26.20 20.21 -8.40
N VAL A 379 -26.36 21.48 -8.77
CA VAL A 379 -25.26 22.32 -9.30
C VAL A 379 -24.16 22.50 -8.26
N ALA A 380 -24.51 22.77 -7.00
CA ALA A 380 -23.54 22.88 -5.91
C ALA A 380 -22.80 21.55 -5.67
N HIS A 381 -23.52 20.42 -5.70
CA HIS A 381 -22.91 19.09 -5.55
C HIS A 381 -21.98 18.74 -6.72
N GLU A 382 -22.39 19.05 -7.95
CA GLU A 382 -21.54 18.92 -9.13
C GLU A 382 -20.25 19.70 -8.95
N GLN A 383 -20.33 20.99 -8.57
CA GLN A 383 -19.17 21.84 -8.33
C GLN A 383 -18.23 21.25 -7.27
N GLN A 384 -18.78 20.72 -6.17
CA GLN A 384 -18.00 20.09 -5.12
C GLN A 384 -17.25 18.84 -5.63
N LEU A 385 -17.92 17.97 -6.41
CA LEU A 385 -17.28 16.84 -7.09
C LEU A 385 -16.15 17.31 -8.01
N LEU A 386 -16.40 18.38 -8.78
CA LEU A 386 -15.40 18.91 -9.70
C LEU A 386 -14.15 19.40 -8.97
N THR A 387 -14.33 20.18 -7.90
CA THR A 387 -13.23 20.71 -7.10
C THR A 387 -12.38 19.60 -6.51
N GLU A 388 -13.01 18.58 -5.92
CA GLU A 388 -12.29 17.47 -5.31
C GLU A 388 -11.59 16.60 -6.36
N TRP A 389 -12.21 16.37 -7.52
CA TRP A 389 -11.57 15.68 -8.64
C TRP A 389 -10.28 16.38 -9.10
N PHE A 390 -10.34 17.69 -9.35
CA PHE A 390 -9.16 18.45 -9.77
C PHE A 390 -8.05 18.44 -8.72
N ARG A 391 -8.42 18.50 -7.44
CA ARG A 391 -7.47 18.41 -6.33
C ARG A 391 -6.76 17.06 -6.31
N VAL A 392 -7.51 15.95 -6.32
CA VAL A 392 -6.92 14.60 -6.29
C VAL A 392 -6.05 14.33 -7.51
N ARG A 393 -6.49 14.78 -8.69
CA ARG A 393 -5.69 14.70 -9.91
C ARG A 393 -4.39 15.48 -9.81
N ALA A 394 -4.42 16.69 -9.23
CA ALA A 394 -3.21 17.48 -9.01
C ALA A 394 -2.27 16.80 -8.00
N ASP A 395 -2.81 16.30 -6.90
CA ASP A 395 -2.03 15.59 -5.87
C ASP A 395 -1.39 14.31 -6.40
N LEU A 396 -2.13 13.50 -7.19
CA LEU A 396 -1.59 12.32 -7.87
C LEU A 396 -0.47 12.68 -8.84
N LYS A 397 -0.64 13.74 -9.64
CA LYS A 397 0.42 14.22 -10.54
C LYS A 397 1.67 14.67 -9.78
N GLY A 398 1.49 15.40 -8.66
CA GLY A 398 2.61 15.80 -7.80
C GLY A 398 3.33 14.59 -7.22
N TRP A 399 2.59 13.60 -6.72
CA TRP A 399 3.15 12.34 -6.24
C TRP A 399 3.91 11.57 -7.34
N MET A 400 3.37 11.51 -8.57
CA MET A 400 4.03 10.84 -9.70
C MET A 400 5.38 11.47 -10.04
N GLN A 401 5.47 12.81 -9.98
CA GLN A 401 6.71 13.55 -10.25
C GLN A 401 7.75 13.31 -9.16
N ASP A 402 7.35 13.36 -7.89
CA ASP A 402 8.25 13.07 -6.77
C ASP A 402 8.77 11.62 -6.81
N PHE A 403 7.88 10.66 -7.13
CA PHE A 403 8.24 9.26 -7.28
C PHE A 403 9.27 9.07 -8.39
N ASP A 404 9.11 9.71 -9.55
CA ASP A 404 10.11 9.64 -10.63
C ASP A 404 11.47 10.18 -10.19
N HIS A 405 11.50 11.32 -9.51
CA HIS A 405 12.74 11.88 -8.97
C HIS A 405 13.41 10.92 -7.97
N GLN A 406 12.63 10.31 -7.09
CA GLN A 406 13.13 9.36 -6.11
C GLN A 406 13.73 8.12 -6.78
N ILE A 407 13.03 7.55 -7.77
CA ILE A 407 13.51 6.39 -8.51
C ILE A 407 14.81 6.73 -9.23
N ILE A 408 14.87 7.85 -9.97
CA ILE A 408 16.10 8.28 -10.65
C ILE A 408 17.26 8.42 -9.65
N HIS A 409 17.03 9.04 -8.50
CA HIS A 409 18.05 9.20 -7.45
C HIS A 409 18.49 7.85 -6.85
N ALA A 410 17.55 6.94 -6.59
CA ALA A 410 17.85 5.61 -6.05
C ALA A 410 18.70 4.77 -7.02
N TRP A 411 18.40 4.82 -8.32
CA TRP A 411 19.19 4.16 -9.36
C TRP A 411 20.63 4.68 -9.44
N GLN A 412 20.84 5.97 -9.19
CA GLN A 412 22.17 6.59 -9.23
C GLN A 412 23.02 6.28 -7.98
N THR A 413 22.40 6.01 -6.83
CA THR A 413 23.09 5.92 -5.53
C THR A 413 23.40 4.49 -5.08
N ASP A 414 22.59 3.49 -5.43
CA ASP A 414 22.85 2.09 -5.09
C ASP A 414 22.15 1.11 -6.06
N PRO A 415 22.88 0.57 -7.06
CA PRO A 415 22.34 -0.41 -8.01
C PRO A 415 22.02 -1.78 -7.39
N THR A 416 22.48 -2.07 -6.16
CA THR A 416 22.57 -3.45 -5.62
C THR A 416 21.54 -3.78 -4.53
N THR A 417 20.95 -2.79 -3.85
CA THR A 417 19.87 -3.02 -2.84
C THR A 417 18.48 -3.30 -3.43
N GLY A 418 18.40 -3.57 -4.73
CA GLY A 418 17.15 -3.66 -5.50
C GLY A 418 16.17 -4.75 -5.05
N SER A 419 16.59 -5.88 -4.48
CA SER A 419 15.74 -7.08 -4.36
C SER A 419 14.44 -6.93 -3.54
N LEU A 420 14.46 -6.28 -2.36
CA LEU A 420 13.26 -6.12 -1.51
C LEU A 420 12.45 -4.87 -1.85
N ARG A 421 13.12 -3.79 -2.26
CA ARG A 421 12.48 -2.52 -2.70
C ARG A 421 11.83 -2.67 -4.07
N ALA A 422 12.34 -3.56 -4.91
CA ALA A 422 11.87 -3.79 -6.27
C ALA A 422 10.39 -4.12 -6.39
N LYS A 423 9.84 -4.99 -5.53
CA LYS A 423 8.44 -5.43 -5.68
C LYS A 423 7.47 -4.27 -5.42
N SER A 424 7.64 -3.61 -4.29
CA SER A 424 6.89 -2.42 -3.89
C SER A 424 7.02 -1.28 -4.90
N THR A 425 8.24 -1.03 -5.38
CA THR A 425 8.53 -0.04 -6.42
C THR A 425 7.89 -0.41 -7.76
N ALA A 426 7.97 -1.67 -8.19
CA ALA A 426 7.38 -2.13 -9.44
C ALA A 426 5.85 -2.02 -9.43
N ILE A 427 5.21 -2.37 -8.30
CA ILE A 427 3.77 -2.19 -8.12
C ILE A 427 3.41 -0.71 -8.27
N LEU A 428 4.09 0.18 -7.54
CA LEU A 428 3.83 1.62 -7.63
C LEU A 428 4.11 2.19 -9.02
N GLN A 429 5.15 1.71 -9.71
CA GLN A 429 5.46 2.11 -11.08
C GLN A 429 4.35 1.70 -12.04
N ALA A 430 3.81 0.49 -11.92
CA ALA A 430 2.73 0.01 -12.76
C ALA A 430 1.44 0.81 -12.52
N TRP A 431 1.11 1.09 -11.25
CA TRP A 431 -0.01 1.98 -10.91
C TRP A 431 0.20 3.42 -11.41
N LYS A 432 1.41 3.97 -11.30
CA LYS A 432 1.76 5.29 -11.86
C LYS A 432 1.51 5.34 -13.36
N LEU A 433 1.95 4.31 -14.09
CA LEU A 433 1.70 4.24 -15.54
C LEU A 433 0.21 4.15 -15.86
N LEU A 434 -0.57 3.40 -15.06
CA LEU A 434 -2.02 3.37 -15.19
C LEU A 434 -2.63 4.78 -15.09
N PHE A 435 -2.27 5.51 -14.02
CA PHE A 435 -2.76 6.86 -13.80
C PHE A 435 -2.27 7.87 -14.85
N ASP A 436 -1.04 7.73 -15.36
CA ASP A 436 -0.54 8.59 -16.44
C ASP A 436 -1.39 8.49 -17.71
N MET A 437 -1.73 7.29 -18.17
CA MET A 437 -2.59 7.19 -19.36
C MET A 437 -4.02 7.62 -19.04
N TYR A 438 -4.54 7.23 -17.87
CA TYR A 438 -5.89 7.62 -17.45
C TYR A 438 -6.06 9.14 -17.48
N PHE A 439 -5.03 9.87 -17.07
CA PHE A 439 -5.05 11.32 -17.11
C PHE A 439 -4.81 11.95 -18.49
N ARG A 440 -4.35 11.19 -19.47
CA ARG A 440 -4.19 11.62 -20.87
C ARG A 440 -5.40 11.31 -21.74
N MET A 441 -6.30 10.44 -21.29
CA MET A 441 -7.55 10.15 -21.98
C MET A 441 -8.60 11.25 -21.75
N ASP A 442 -9.42 11.50 -22.77
CA ASP A 442 -10.64 12.27 -22.61
C ASP A 442 -11.62 11.50 -21.71
N TRP A 443 -12.40 12.23 -20.90
CA TRP A 443 -13.35 11.63 -19.95
C TRP A 443 -14.80 11.80 -20.43
N PRO A 444 -15.63 10.74 -20.41
CA PRO A 444 -15.27 9.34 -20.18
C PRO A 444 -14.42 8.77 -21.34
N PRO A 445 -13.48 7.85 -21.06
CA PRO A 445 -12.64 7.26 -22.09
C PRO A 445 -13.49 6.43 -23.04
N SER A 446 -13.34 6.66 -24.34
CA SER A 446 -13.87 5.75 -25.33
C SER A 446 -13.09 4.44 -25.30
N GLU A 447 -13.68 3.34 -25.80
CA GLU A 447 -12.95 2.07 -25.88
C GLU A 447 -11.72 2.13 -26.80
N LEU A 448 -11.66 3.12 -27.69
CA LEU A 448 -10.49 3.40 -28.55
C LEU A 448 -9.41 4.20 -27.83
N ALA A 449 -9.73 4.92 -26.75
CA ALA A 449 -8.79 5.78 -26.04
C ALA A 449 -7.64 5.00 -25.38
N TRP A 450 -7.79 3.69 -25.21
CA TRP A 450 -6.76 2.79 -24.67
C TRP A 450 -5.68 2.41 -25.68
N ASP A 451 -5.98 2.43 -26.98
CA ASP A 451 -5.11 1.91 -28.04
C ASP A 451 -3.80 2.71 -28.21
N PRO A 452 -3.77 4.05 -28.09
CA PRO A 452 -2.51 4.81 -28.19
C PRO A 452 -1.46 4.42 -27.15
N PHE A 453 -1.86 3.74 -26.07
CA PHE A 453 -0.98 3.39 -24.95
C PHE A 453 -0.41 1.98 -25.03
N ILE A 454 -0.59 1.25 -26.13
CA ILE A 454 0.00 -0.09 -26.36
C ILE A 454 1.49 -0.16 -26.00
N PRO A 455 2.35 0.82 -26.35
CA PRO A 455 3.76 0.77 -25.95
C PRO A 455 4.00 0.77 -24.43
N ALA A 456 3.05 1.23 -23.63
CA ALA A 456 3.15 1.31 -22.16
C ALA A 456 2.75 0.00 -21.45
N TYR A 457 1.85 -0.81 -22.01
CA TYR A 457 1.37 -2.06 -21.38
C TYR A 457 2.44 -3.15 -21.17
N PRO A 458 3.47 -3.32 -22.04
CA PRO A 458 4.57 -4.25 -21.78
C PRO A 458 5.32 -3.92 -20.49
N LEU A 459 5.36 -2.64 -20.09
CA LEU A 459 5.98 -2.21 -18.83
C LEU A 459 5.21 -2.70 -17.59
N TRP A 460 3.96 -3.17 -17.74
CA TRP A 460 3.16 -3.74 -16.64
C TRP A 460 3.19 -5.27 -16.61
N SER A 461 3.28 -5.89 -17.80
CA SER A 461 3.22 -7.35 -17.96
C SER A 461 4.60 -8.03 -17.95
N VAL A 462 5.67 -7.25 -17.85
CA VAL A 462 7.06 -7.72 -17.79
C VAL A 462 7.75 -7.06 -16.60
N PRO A 463 8.20 -7.81 -15.58
CA PRO A 463 9.34 -7.39 -14.79
C PRO A 463 10.53 -7.38 -15.75
N SER A 464 11.05 -6.19 -16.08
CA SER A 464 12.16 -6.00 -17.00
C SER A 464 13.29 -6.99 -16.71
N THR A 465 13.55 -7.89 -17.66
CA THR A 465 14.80 -8.66 -17.70
C THR A 465 15.77 -7.90 -18.58
N ASP A 466 16.94 -7.64 -17.99
CA ASP A 466 18.19 -7.12 -18.56
C ASP A 466 18.32 -5.58 -18.51
N HIS A 467 19.36 -5.00 -17.90
CA HIS A 467 20.76 -5.42 -17.87
C HIS A 467 21.34 -5.45 -16.44
N THR A 468 22.16 -6.47 -16.16
CA THR A 468 22.98 -6.69 -14.94
C THR A 468 22.24 -7.01 -13.63
N GLY A 469 21.80 -8.26 -13.49
CA GLY A 469 21.99 -9.01 -12.23
C GLY A 469 20.77 -9.15 -11.30
N ASN A 470 19.99 -10.20 -11.54
CA ASN A 470 19.10 -10.89 -10.59
C ASN A 470 17.96 -10.10 -9.93
N MET A 471 16.80 -10.09 -10.61
CA MET A 471 15.49 -10.18 -9.94
C MET A 471 14.84 -11.53 -10.21
N GLN A 472 15.04 -12.49 -9.31
CA GLN A 472 14.24 -13.73 -9.22
C GLN A 472 12.84 -13.49 -8.62
N GLY A 473 12.24 -12.33 -8.89
CA GLY A 473 11.03 -11.89 -8.19
C GLY A 473 9.70 -12.30 -8.81
N LEU A 474 9.63 -12.48 -10.13
CA LEU A 474 8.37 -12.59 -10.88
C LEU A 474 8.50 -13.38 -12.21
N ARG A 475 9.59 -14.13 -12.43
CA ARG A 475 9.56 -15.19 -13.47
C ARG A 475 8.72 -16.34 -12.91
N PRO A 476 7.71 -16.87 -13.64
CA PRO A 476 7.37 -18.27 -13.50
C PRO A 476 8.64 -19.04 -13.88
N SER A 477 9.42 -19.42 -12.86
CA SER A 477 10.43 -20.44 -13.07
C SER A 477 9.70 -21.64 -13.67
N ALA A 478 10.29 -22.32 -14.65
CA ALA A 478 9.83 -23.64 -15.08
C ALA A 478 9.97 -24.72 -13.97
N ALA A 479 10.06 -24.30 -12.70
CA ALA A 479 10.27 -25.08 -11.50
C ALA A 479 9.07 -24.88 -10.57
N LEU A 480 8.27 -25.94 -10.42
CA LEU A 480 7.15 -26.13 -9.49
C LEU A 480 6.04 -25.06 -9.58
N PRO A 481 4.75 -25.45 -9.46
CA PRO A 481 3.69 -24.46 -9.33
C PRO A 481 3.99 -23.56 -8.11
N SER A 482 4.06 -22.25 -8.29
CA SER A 482 4.19 -21.31 -7.18
C SER A 482 3.04 -21.54 -6.20
N GLN A 483 3.35 -21.64 -4.91
CA GLN A 483 2.33 -21.77 -3.87
C GLN A 483 1.35 -20.60 -3.93
N PRO A 484 0.05 -20.83 -3.71
CA PRO A 484 -0.93 -19.76 -3.64
C PRO A 484 -0.56 -18.69 -2.62
N THR A 485 -0.76 -17.42 -2.97
CA THR A 485 -0.46 -16.30 -2.07
C THR A 485 -1.69 -15.46 -1.78
N PHE A 486 -1.82 -14.99 -0.54
CA PHE A 486 -2.89 -14.10 -0.10
C PHE A 486 -2.33 -12.79 0.43
N THR A 487 -2.93 -11.65 0.08
CA THR A 487 -2.60 -10.33 0.66
C THR A 487 -3.78 -9.36 0.62
N LEU A 488 -3.81 -8.39 1.53
CA LEU A 488 -4.69 -7.22 1.44
C LEU A 488 -3.94 -5.93 1.06
N SER A 489 -2.64 -6.03 0.79
CA SER A 489 -1.84 -4.90 0.34
C SER A 489 -2.12 -4.56 -1.13
N LEU A 490 -1.80 -3.32 -1.51
CA LEU A 490 -1.85 -2.87 -2.90
C LEU A 490 -1.11 -3.86 -3.80
N GLY A 491 -1.80 -4.31 -4.84
CA GLY A 491 -1.38 -5.41 -5.67
C GLY A 491 -1.33 -5.10 -7.16
N PHE A 492 -1.33 -6.13 -7.99
CA PHE A 492 -1.24 -6.01 -9.45
C PHE A 492 -2.34 -6.76 -10.20
N LEU A 493 -3.24 -7.49 -9.52
CA LEU A 493 -4.32 -8.23 -10.18
C LEU A 493 -5.26 -7.29 -10.94
N THR A 494 -5.66 -6.17 -10.32
CA THR A 494 -6.46 -5.12 -10.99
C THR A 494 -5.77 -4.60 -12.25
N LEU A 495 -4.45 -4.40 -12.22
CA LEU A 495 -3.67 -3.91 -13.36
C LEU A 495 -3.60 -4.94 -14.50
N LEU A 496 -3.37 -6.22 -14.16
CA LEU A 496 -3.37 -7.30 -15.14
C LEU A 496 -4.77 -7.50 -15.76
N TYR A 497 -5.82 -7.38 -14.96
CA TYR A 497 -7.20 -7.45 -15.43
C TYR A 497 -7.54 -6.31 -16.39
N ILE A 498 -7.16 -5.06 -16.06
CA ILE A 498 -7.31 -3.92 -16.97
C ILE A 498 -6.50 -4.13 -18.26
N CYS A 499 -5.26 -4.61 -18.14
CA CYS A 499 -4.42 -4.91 -19.30
C CYS A 499 -5.07 -5.95 -20.22
N ALA A 500 -5.53 -7.08 -19.67
CA ALA A 500 -6.18 -8.15 -20.43
C ALA A 500 -7.49 -7.67 -21.08
N THR A 501 -8.30 -6.87 -20.38
CA THR A 501 -9.63 -6.47 -20.88
C THR A 501 -9.61 -5.23 -21.78
N ARG A 502 -8.65 -4.31 -21.61
CA ARG A 502 -8.64 -3.01 -22.33
C ARG A 502 -7.57 -2.87 -23.40
N CYS A 503 -6.47 -3.62 -23.32
CA CYS A 503 -5.47 -3.64 -24.39
C CYS A 503 -5.95 -4.57 -25.51
N ARG A 504 -6.14 -4.09 -26.75
CA ARG A 504 -6.57 -4.90 -27.90
C ARG A 504 -5.39 -5.35 -28.77
N ASP A 505 -4.18 -5.38 -28.23
CA ASP A 505 -3.05 -6.08 -28.84
C ASP A 505 -3.05 -7.54 -28.35
N SER A 506 -3.23 -8.48 -29.28
CA SER A 506 -3.36 -9.90 -28.97
C SER A 506 -2.19 -10.48 -28.16
N THR A 507 -0.95 -10.00 -28.39
CA THR A 507 0.25 -10.52 -27.71
C THR A 507 0.28 -10.08 -26.25
N ILE A 508 0.06 -8.79 -26.00
CA ILE A 508 0.11 -8.20 -24.66
C ILE A 508 -1.09 -8.65 -23.82
N ARG A 509 -2.30 -8.60 -24.40
CA ARG A 509 -3.54 -9.04 -23.78
C ARG A 509 -3.47 -10.49 -23.31
N ARG A 510 -3.07 -11.42 -24.18
CA ARG A 510 -2.97 -12.85 -23.84
C ARG A 510 -1.84 -13.12 -22.86
N ARG A 511 -0.77 -12.32 -22.88
CA ARG A 511 0.28 -12.38 -21.84
C ARG A 511 -0.27 -12.01 -20.47
N ALA A 512 -1.02 -10.90 -20.36
CA ALA A 512 -1.66 -10.50 -19.11
C ALA A 512 -2.67 -11.55 -18.62
N LEU A 513 -3.46 -12.11 -19.54
CA LEU A 513 -4.38 -13.21 -19.24
C LEU A 513 -3.66 -14.43 -18.66
N ARG A 514 -2.59 -14.91 -19.33
CA ARG A 514 -1.78 -16.03 -18.82
C ARG A 514 -1.21 -15.76 -17.44
N LEU A 515 -0.80 -14.52 -17.14
CA LEU A 515 -0.29 -14.16 -15.82
C LEU A 515 -1.39 -14.23 -14.75
N LEU A 516 -2.61 -13.77 -15.03
CA LEU A 516 -3.76 -13.92 -14.13
C LEU A 516 -4.01 -15.39 -13.80
N GLU A 517 -4.08 -16.23 -14.84
CA GLU A 517 -4.42 -17.66 -14.72
C GLU A 517 -3.34 -18.50 -14.02
N THR A 518 -2.08 -18.08 -14.08
CA THR A 518 -0.95 -18.87 -13.55
C THR A 518 -0.40 -18.37 -12.23
N CYS A 519 -0.61 -17.10 -11.85
CA CYS A 519 0.04 -16.52 -10.66
C CYS A 519 -0.49 -17.02 -9.32
N ARG A 520 -1.68 -17.66 -9.29
CA ARG A 520 -2.31 -18.26 -8.09
C ARG A 520 -2.30 -17.30 -6.90
N ARG A 521 -2.90 -16.13 -7.08
CA ARG A 521 -2.81 -15.03 -6.13
C ARG A 521 -4.19 -14.52 -5.77
N ARG A 522 -4.38 -14.19 -4.50
CA ARG A 522 -5.60 -13.60 -3.95
C ARG A 522 -5.29 -12.28 -3.25
N GLU A 523 -5.80 -11.19 -3.78
CA GLU A 523 -5.64 -9.83 -3.28
C GLU A 523 -6.98 -9.37 -2.68
N GLY A 524 -7.30 -9.88 -1.48
CA GLY A 524 -8.61 -9.73 -0.86
C GLY A 524 -9.71 -10.37 -1.69
N VAL A 525 -10.64 -9.56 -2.21
CA VAL A 525 -11.72 -10.03 -3.10
C VAL A 525 -11.26 -10.28 -4.54
N TRP A 526 -10.10 -9.75 -4.93
CA TRP A 526 -9.51 -10.06 -6.24
C TRP A 526 -8.88 -11.46 -6.22
N ASP A 527 -9.50 -12.38 -6.95
CA ASP A 527 -8.96 -13.72 -7.20
C ASP A 527 -8.38 -13.81 -8.62
N SER A 528 -7.14 -14.26 -8.74
CA SER A 528 -6.46 -14.29 -10.04
C SER A 528 -7.07 -15.27 -11.04
N ASP A 529 -7.56 -16.43 -10.59
CA ASP A 529 -8.19 -17.42 -11.47
C ASP A 529 -9.55 -16.90 -11.95
N LEU A 530 -10.35 -16.36 -11.01
CA LEU A 530 -11.67 -15.81 -11.34
C LEU A 530 -11.55 -14.60 -12.27
N ALA A 531 -10.66 -13.66 -11.95
CA ALA A 531 -10.38 -12.50 -12.81
C ALA A 531 -9.85 -12.94 -14.18
N GLY A 532 -9.02 -13.98 -14.25
CA GLY A 532 -8.54 -14.57 -15.49
C GLY A 532 -9.68 -15.14 -16.34
N ARG A 533 -10.61 -15.91 -15.75
CA ARG A 533 -11.78 -16.46 -16.45
C ARG A 533 -12.71 -15.39 -16.99
N VAL A 534 -13.01 -14.37 -16.20
CA VAL A 534 -13.80 -13.21 -16.65
C VAL A 534 -13.08 -12.48 -17.79
N ALA A 535 -11.78 -12.22 -17.65
CA ALA A 535 -11.00 -11.56 -18.69
C ALA A 535 -10.96 -12.39 -19.99
N ARG A 536 -10.75 -13.70 -19.91
CA ARG A 536 -10.80 -14.61 -21.06
C ARG A 536 -12.12 -14.49 -21.78
N ARG A 537 -13.22 -14.52 -21.02
CA ARG A 537 -14.56 -14.46 -21.59
C ARG A 537 -14.83 -13.13 -22.32
N LEU A 538 -14.39 -12.01 -21.74
CA LEU A 538 -14.46 -10.70 -22.40
C LEU A 538 -13.65 -10.66 -23.69
N ILE A 539 -12.47 -11.30 -23.71
CA ILE A 539 -11.63 -11.41 -24.91
C ILE A 539 -12.35 -12.22 -25.99
N GLU A 540 -12.92 -13.38 -25.65
CA GLU A 540 -13.68 -14.23 -26.58
C GLU A 540 -14.87 -13.48 -27.18
N ILE A 541 -15.58 -12.68 -26.39
CA ILE A 541 -16.70 -11.85 -26.86
C ILE A 541 -16.22 -10.85 -27.92
N GLU A 542 -15.13 -10.13 -27.66
CA GLU A 542 -14.59 -9.14 -28.62
C GLU A 542 -14.03 -9.81 -29.88
N GLU A 543 -13.27 -10.91 -29.74
CA GLU A 543 -12.70 -11.66 -30.86
C GLU A 543 -13.81 -12.25 -31.75
N HIS A 544 -14.85 -12.83 -31.14
CA HIS A 544 -15.98 -13.38 -31.88
C HIS A 544 -16.77 -12.30 -32.63
N ALA A 545 -17.03 -11.16 -31.98
CA ALA A 545 -17.71 -10.03 -32.61
C ALA A 545 -16.90 -9.42 -33.77
N ALA A 546 -15.57 -9.51 -33.72
CA ALA A 546 -14.67 -9.10 -34.81
C ALA A 546 -14.51 -10.17 -35.92
N GLY A 547 -15.09 -11.36 -35.76
CA GLY A 547 -14.93 -12.47 -36.71
C GLY A 547 -13.53 -13.09 -36.72
N LEU A 548 -12.78 -12.93 -35.62
CA LEU A 548 -11.42 -13.47 -35.49
C LEU A 548 -11.49 -14.93 -35.02
N ALA A 549 -10.57 -15.75 -35.55
CA ALA A 549 -10.42 -17.11 -35.07
C ALA A 549 -9.81 -17.11 -33.65
N PRO A 550 -10.16 -18.10 -32.78
CA PRO A 550 -9.54 -18.24 -31.48
C PRO A 550 -8.01 -18.27 -31.60
N ASP A 551 -7.33 -17.58 -30.68
CA ASP A 551 -5.86 -17.47 -30.62
C ASP A 551 -5.18 -16.79 -31.83
N ALA A 552 -5.91 -16.27 -32.81
CA ALA A 552 -5.33 -15.55 -33.94
C ALA A 552 -4.55 -14.31 -33.48
N ALA A 553 -3.40 -14.03 -34.09
CA ALA A 553 -2.69 -12.77 -33.84
C ALA A 553 -3.44 -11.62 -34.51
N TYR A 554 -3.65 -10.54 -33.77
CA TYR A 554 -4.30 -9.32 -34.25
C TYR A 554 -3.77 -8.08 -33.53
N SER A 555 -4.04 -6.94 -34.15
CA SER A 555 -3.79 -5.59 -33.66
C SER A 555 -5.11 -4.90 -33.25
N PRO A 556 -5.06 -3.77 -32.52
CA PRO A 556 -6.28 -3.08 -32.10
C PRO A 556 -7.19 -2.65 -33.25
N ALA A 557 -6.61 -2.37 -34.42
CA ALA A 557 -7.37 -1.95 -35.60
C ALA A 557 -8.31 -3.06 -36.12
N ASP A 558 -8.00 -4.33 -35.81
CA ASP A 558 -8.79 -5.49 -36.20
C ASP A 558 -10.04 -5.70 -35.33
N ILE A 559 -10.08 -5.08 -34.14
CA ILE A 559 -11.27 -5.05 -33.27
C ILE A 559 -11.92 -3.67 -33.37
N SER A 560 -12.87 -3.54 -34.30
CA SER A 560 -13.63 -2.30 -34.51
C SER A 560 -14.38 -1.85 -33.26
N LEU A 561 -14.73 -0.57 -33.18
CA LEU A 561 -15.46 -0.01 -32.03
C LEU A 561 -16.73 -0.82 -31.69
N ASP A 562 -17.45 -1.31 -32.69
CA ASP A 562 -18.69 -2.09 -32.51
C ASP A 562 -18.44 -3.52 -32.02
N ALA A 563 -17.24 -4.07 -32.23
CA ALA A 563 -16.86 -5.38 -31.71
C ALA A 563 -16.36 -5.31 -30.27
N ARG A 564 -16.05 -4.11 -29.75
CA ARG A 564 -15.51 -3.92 -28.40
C ARG A 564 -16.60 -4.02 -27.34
N VAL A 565 -16.22 -4.59 -26.21
CA VAL A 565 -17.04 -4.52 -25.00
C VAL A 565 -16.89 -3.12 -24.43
N ARG A 566 -17.99 -2.35 -24.46
CA ARG A 566 -18.07 -0.97 -23.94
C ARG A 566 -18.20 -0.92 -22.42
N SER A 567 -18.74 -1.99 -21.85
CA SER A 567 -18.90 -2.09 -20.42
C SER A 567 -18.95 -3.52 -19.94
N SER A 568 -18.38 -3.74 -18.76
CA SER A 568 -18.48 -4.99 -18.03
C SER A 568 -18.56 -4.70 -16.54
N SER A 569 -19.43 -5.45 -15.86
CA SER A 569 -19.60 -5.44 -14.41
C SER A 569 -19.61 -6.90 -13.96
N PRO A 570 -18.43 -7.45 -13.59
CA PRO A 570 -18.37 -8.76 -12.98
C PRO A 570 -18.78 -8.69 -11.50
N GLN A 571 -19.63 -9.60 -11.08
CA GLN A 571 -20.00 -9.81 -9.68
C GLN A 571 -19.54 -11.19 -9.25
N PHE A 572 -18.77 -11.26 -8.16
CA PHE A 572 -18.23 -12.53 -7.67
C PHE A 572 -19.23 -13.16 -6.69
N GLY A 573 -19.84 -14.25 -7.13
CA GLY A 573 -20.85 -15.00 -6.41
C GLY A 573 -20.28 -16.00 -5.40
N GLU A 574 -21.18 -16.68 -4.69
CA GLU A 574 -20.83 -17.79 -3.81
C GLU A 574 -20.61 -19.06 -4.63
N GLY A 575 -19.89 -20.04 -4.07
CA GLY A 575 -19.76 -21.35 -4.72
C GLY A 575 -18.94 -21.32 -6.00
N ARG A 576 -18.00 -20.37 -6.09
CA ARG A 576 -17.04 -20.29 -7.19
C ARG A 576 -17.65 -19.83 -8.53
N GLU A 577 -18.52 -18.85 -8.47
CA GLU A 577 -19.24 -18.31 -9.62
C GLU A 577 -18.90 -16.82 -9.82
N ALA A 578 -18.86 -16.36 -11.08
CA ALA A 578 -18.91 -14.93 -11.40
C ALA A 578 -20.08 -14.65 -12.36
N ARG A 579 -20.92 -13.68 -12.03
CA ARG A 579 -21.93 -13.16 -12.94
C ARG A 579 -21.36 -11.99 -13.70
N LEU A 580 -21.27 -12.09 -15.02
CA LEU A 580 -20.77 -11.04 -15.89
C LEU A 580 -21.96 -10.37 -16.57
N ARG A 581 -22.18 -9.08 -16.25
CA ARG A 581 -23.06 -8.21 -17.02
C ARG A 581 -22.23 -7.37 -17.98
N TYR A 582 -22.51 -7.39 -19.28
CA TYR A 582 -21.73 -6.64 -20.27
C TYR A 582 -22.58 -6.05 -21.40
N ILE A 583 -22.02 -5.04 -22.10
CA ILE A 583 -22.62 -4.42 -23.29
C ILE A 583 -21.57 -4.39 -24.41
N GLY A 584 -21.88 -5.04 -25.54
CA GLY A 584 -21.12 -4.94 -26.81
C GLY A 584 -21.80 -4.03 -27.83
N GLY A 585 -21.28 -3.93 -29.06
CA GLY A 585 -22.00 -3.33 -30.20
C GLY A 585 -21.91 -1.80 -30.32
N SER A 586 -22.50 -1.25 -31.40
CA SER A 586 -22.48 0.17 -31.75
C SER A 586 -23.37 1.06 -30.88
N CYS A 587 -23.08 2.36 -30.85
CA CYS A 587 -23.81 3.39 -30.08
C CYS A 587 -25.25 3.66 -30.60
N GLN A 588 -25.65 3.05 -31.71
CA GLN A 588 -26.84 3.45 -32.47
C GLN A 588 -28.13 2.67 -32.16
N SER A 589 -28.06 1.63 -31.31
CA SER A 589 -29.23 0.87 -30.86
C SER A 589 -29.21 0.66 -29.35
N GLU A 590 -30.38 0.64 -28.72
CA GLU A 590 -30.56 0.20 -27.33
C GLU A 590 -30.18 -1.29 -27.25
N VAL A 591 -28.90 -1.57 -27.05
CA VAL A 591 -28.43 -2.93 -26.77
C VAL A 591 -28.66 -3.19 -25.29
N GLU A 592 -29.62 -4.07 -24.99
CA GLU A 592 -29.83 -4.52 -23.62
C GLU A 592 -28.55 -5.17 -23.06
N PRO A 593 -28.24 -4.94 -21.77
CA PRO A 593 -27.09 -5.59 -21.15
C PRO A 593 -27.28 -7.10 -21.15
N VAL A 594 -26.25 -7.82 -21.60
CA VAL A 594 -26.22 -9.28 -21.57
C VAL A 594 -25.72 -9.72 -20.19
N GLU A 595 -26.38 -10.71 -19.61
CA GLU A 595 -25.93 -11.36 -18.38
C GLU A 595 -25.57 -12.81 -18.65
N GLU A 596 -24.39 -13.21 -18.20
CA GLU A 596 -23.95 -14.60 -18.24
C GLU A 596 -23.26 -15.01 -16.94
N THR A 597 -23.25 -16.31 -16.67
CA THR A 597 -22.67 -16.90 -15.46
C THR A 597 -21.41 -17.69 -15.84
N ILE A 598 -20.30 -17.37 -15.20
CA ILE A 598 -18.99 -17.98 -15.40
C ILE A 598 -18.69 -18.85 -14.17
N LEU A 599 -18.47 -20.14 -14.38
CA LEU A 599 -18.18 -21.10 -13.32
C LEU A 599 -16.67 -21.35 -13.18
N TRP A 600 -16.22 -21.58 -11.95
CA TRP A 600 -14.85 -21.97 -11.56
C TRP A 600 -14.65 -23.48 -11.65
#